data_AF-Q945R2-F1
#
_entry.id   AF-Q945R2-F1
#
_cell.length_a   1.000
_cell.length_b   1.000
_cell.length_c   1.000
_cell.angle_alpha   90.00
_cell.angle_beta   90.00
_cell.angle_gamma   90.00
#
_symmetry.space_group_name_H-M   'P 1'
#
loop_
_entity.id
_entity.type
_entity.pdbx_description
1 polymer ?
#
loop_
_entity_poly.entity_id
_entity_poly.type
_entity_poly.pdbx_seq_one_letter_code
_entity_poly.pdbx_strand_id
1 'polypeptide(L)'
;EQLAREVEYLIRKGWIPCLEFELEKGFVYRENHRSPGYYDGRYWTMWRLPLFGATDSSQVLKELADCKAEYPDSFIRIIGFDNVRQVQCISFIAHTPKNY
;
A
#
# COMPACT_ATOMS: atom_id res chain seq x y z
N GLU A 1 6.75 15.53 4.41
CA GLU A 1 5.63 16.49 4.36
C GLU A 1 4.58 16.14 3.30
N GLN A 2 4.93 15.97 2.03
CA GLN A 2 3.96 15.61 0.96
C GLN A 2 3.24 14.28 1.21
N LEU A 3 3.97 13.22 1.60
CA LEU A 3 3.38 11.91 1.91
C LEU A 3 2.28 11.99 2.99
N ALA A 4 2.51 12.80 4.04
CA ALA A 4 1.54 12.99 5.11
C ALA A 4 0.25 13.64 4.58
N ARG A 5 0.36 14.60 3.66
CA ARG A 5 -0.79 15.27 3.04
C ARG A 5 -1.65 14.31 2.20
N GLU A 6 -1.02 13.36 1.48
CA GLU A 6 -1.76 12.33 0.73
C GLU A 6 -2.53 11.38 1.68
N VAL A 7 -1.91 11.03 2.81
CA VAL A 7 -2.58 10.24 3.86
C VAL A 7 -3.71 11.03 4.52
N GLU A 8 -3.51 12.31 4.82
CA GLU A 8 -4.57 13.19 5.34
C GLU A 8 -5.73 13.31 4.36
N TYR A 9 -5.45 13.40 3.06
CA TYR A 9 -6.49 13.39 2.02
C TYR A 9 -7.30 12.09 2.06
N LEU A 10 -6.63 10.94 2.14
CA LEU A 10 -7.26 9.63 2.27
C LEU A 10 -8.19 9.59 3.49
N ILE A 11 -7.71 10.02 4.67
CA ILE A 11 -8.48 10.03 5.92
C ILE A 11 -9.67 11.01 5.82
N ARG A 12 -9.47 12.20 5.26
CA ARG A 12 -10.53 13.21 5.06
C ARG A 12 -11.65 12.73 4.12
N LYS A 13 -11.34 11.80 3.21
CA LYS A 13 -12.34 11.16 2.34
C LYS A 13 -13.12 10.05 3.04
N GLY A 14 -12.77 9.70 4.28
CA GLY A 14 -13.37 8.59 5.01
C GLY A 14 -12.94 7.22 4.50
N TRP A 15 -11.86 7.15 3.71
CA TRP A 15 -11.31 5.89 3.22
C TRP A 15 -10.46 5.24 4.30
N ILE A 16 -10.36 3.91 4.24
CA ILE A 16 -9.63 3.12 5.23
C ILE A 16 -8.21 2.86 4.71
N PRO A 17 -7.16 3.40 5.35
CA PRO A 17 -5.79 3.19 4.93
C PRO A 17 -5.32 1.75 5.20
N CYS A 18 -4.46 1.23 4.34
CA CYS A 18 -3.76 -0.04 4.52
C CYS A 18 -2.38 0.05 3.85
N LEU A 19 -1.42 -0.71 4.36
CA LEU A 19 -0.09 -0.82 3.80
C LEU A 19 0.07 -2.20 3.16
N GLU A 20 0.74 -2.23 2.01
CA GLU A 20 1.14 -3.47 1.36
C GLU A 20 2.63 -3.39 1.00
N PHE A 21 3.33 -4.51 1.11
CA PHE A 21 4.75 -4.61 0.82
C PHE A 21 5.10 -5.83 -0.04
N GLU A 22 6.20 -5.71 -0.78
CA GLU A 22 6.70 -6.75 -1.68
C GLU A 22 8.24 -6.80 -1.61
N LEU A 23 8.78 -8.02 -1.52
CA LEU A 23 10.21 -8.26 -1.28
C LEU A 23 10.93 -8.73 -2.55
N GLU A 24 10.25 -9.47 -3.42
CA GLU A 24 10.89 -10.17 -4.53
C GLU A 24 10.54 -9.53 -5.88
N LYS A 25 9.25 -9.30 -6.12
CA LYS A 25 8.75 -8.97 -7.46
C LYS A 25 7.90 -7.69 -7.43
N GLY A 26 8.57 -6.54 -7.35
CA GLY A 26 7.93 -5.21 -7.30
C GLY A 26 7.15 -4.81 -8.56
N PHE A 27 7.27 -5.56 -9.66
CA PHE A 27 6.58 -5.30 -10.92
C PHE A 27 5.74 -6.48 -11.36
N VAL A 28 4.68 -6.20 -12.13
CA VAL A 28 3.83 -7.22 -12.73
C VAL A 28 4.60 -8.09 -13.72
N TYR A 29 4.30 -9.38 -13.74
CA TYR A 29 4.87 -10.37 -14.65
C TYR A 29 3.81 -11.40 -15.06
N ARG A 30 4.20 -12.39 -15.86
CA ARG A 30 3.29 -13.46 -16.32
C ARG A 30 4.02 -14.80 -16.37
N GLU A 31 3.73 -15.64 -15.38
CA GLU A 31 4.27 -16.99 -15.22
C GLU A 31 3.17 -18.04 -15.31
N ASN A 32 2.07 -17.84 -14.58
CA ASN A 32 1.05 -18.87 -14.38
C ASN A 32 0.01 -18.93 -15.50
N HIS A 33 -0.32 -17.79 -16.14
CA HIS A 33 -1.31 -17.76 -17.20
C HIS A 33 -1.14 -16.55 -18.14
N ARG A 34 -1.73 -16.63 -19.35
CA ARG A 34 -1.64 -15.57 -20.39
C ARG A 34 -2.98 -15.15 -20.98
N SER A 35 -4.11 -15.51 -20.36
CA SER A 35 -5.42 -15.02 -20.78
C SER A 35 -5.54 -13.50 -20.66
N PRO A 36 -6.46 -12.87 -21.42
CA PRO A 36 -6.79 -11.46 -21.24
C PRO A 36 -7.12 -11.14 -19.77
N GLY A 37 -6.58 -10.03 -19.25
CA GLY A 37 -6.81 -9.58 -17.86
C GLY A 37 -6.01 -10.29 -16.76
N TYR A 38 -5.25 -11.34 -17.08
CA TYR A 38 -4.42 -12.03 -16.10
C TYR A 38 -2.99 -11.46 -16.05
N TYR A 39 -2.51 -11.17 -14.84
CA TYR A 39 -1.14 -10.78 -14.55
C TYR A 39 -0.75 -11.28 -13.16
N ASP A 40 0.45 -11.82 -13.02
CA ASP A 40 1.08 -12.15 -11.75
C ASP A 40 1.73 -10.89 -11.15
N GLY A 41 1.97 -10.89 -9.84
CA GLY A 41 2.61 -9.75 -9.15
C GLY A 41 1.72 -8.52 -8.93
N ARG A 42 0.39 -8.63 -9.14
CA ARG A 42 -0.57 -7.56 -8.79
C ARG A 42 -0.81 -7.45 -7.28
N TYR A 43 -0.93 -8.60 -6.62
CA TYR A 43 -1.09 -8.69 -5.18
C TYR A 43 0.27 -8.59 -4.50
N TRP A 44 0.34 -7.74 -3.48
CA TRP A 44 1.46 -7.64 -2.55
C TRP A 44 1.02 -8.16 -1.17
N THR A 45 1.97 -8.38 -0.29
CA THR A 45 1.67 -8.88 1.06
C THR A 45 1.11 -7.75 1.91
N MET A 46 0.01 -7.99 2.61
CA MET A 46 -0.61 -7.01 3.51
C MET A 46 0.27 -6.80 4.75
N TRP A 47 0.57 -5.55 5.08
CA TRP A 47 1.18 -5.21 6.37
C TRP A 47 0.07 -5.10 7.42
N ARG A 48 0.06 -6.08 8.35
CA ARG A 48 -0.96 -6.21 9.40
C ARG A 48 -2.38 -6.21 8.81
N LEU A 49 -3.22 -5.24 9.18
CA LEU A 49 -4.61 -5.11 8.77
C LEU A 49 -4.90 -3.67 8.36
N PRO A 50 -5.98 -3.41 7.59
CA PRO A 50 -6.44 -2.06 7.33
C PRO A 50 -6.70 -1.31 8.65
N LEU A 51 -6.28 -0.04 8.73
CA LEU A 51 -6.39 0.78 9.93
C LEU A 51 -7.80 1.37 10.03
N PHE A 52 -8.76 0.53 10.40
CA PHE A 52 -10.14 0.95 10.64
C PHE A 52 -10.19 2.00 11.76
N GLY A 53 -10.86 3.13 11.48
CA GLY A 53 -10.99 4.23 12.43
C GLY A 53 -9.74 5.09 12.59
N ALA A 54 -8.74 4.98 11.71
CA ALA A 54 -7.62 5.91 11.68
C ALA A 54 -8.11 7.35 11.45
N THR A 55 -7.75 8.25 12.38
CA THR A 55 -8.12 9.67 12.34
C THR A 55 -6.95 10.60 12.09
N ASP A 56 -5.72 10.09 12.21
CA ASP A 56 -4.48 10.86 12.11
C ASP A 56 -3.49 10.18 11.16
N SER A 57 -2.85 10.98 10.30
CA SER A 57 -1.85 10.52 9.35
C SER A 57 -0.61 9.98 10.06
N SER A 58 -0.31 10.46 11.27
CA SER A 58 0.81 9.96 12.08
C SER A 58 0.72 8.46 12.37
N GLN A 59 -0.49 7.91 12.51
CA GLN A 59 -0.71 6.48 12.77
C GLN A 59 -0.28 5.64 11.57
N VAL A 60 -0.67 6.06 10.36
CA VAL A 60 -0.31 5.38 9.10
C VAL A 60 1.19 5.51 8.83
N LEU A 61 1.76 6.69 9.09
CA LEU A 61 3.21 6.93 8.92
C LEU A 61 4.05 6.17 9.94
N LYS A 62 3.53 5.93 11.14
CA LYS A 62 4.18 5.05 12.12
C LYS A 62 4.20 3.61 11.61
N GLU A 63 3.09 3.09 11.09
CA GLU A 63 3.07 1.74 10.50
C GLU A 63 4.02 1.64 9.28
N LEU A 64 4.14 2.70 8.48
CA LEU A 64 5.14 2.76 7.41
C LEU A 64 6.58 2.68 7.95
N ALA A 65 6.87 3.40 9.03
CA ALA A 65 8.18 3.35 9.67
C ALA A 65 8.48 1.97 10.25
N ASP A 66 7.50 1.35 10.92
CA ASP A 66 7.60 0.00 11.49
C ASP A 66 7.83 -1.04 10.36
N CYS A 67 7.05 -0.98 9.28
CA CYS A 67 7.20 -1.86 8.12
C CYS A 67 8.56 -1.69 7.42
N LYS A 68 9.04 -0.45 7.30
CA LYS A 68 10.35 -0.16 6.71
C LYS A 68 11.50 -0.63 7.60
N ALA A 69 11.34 -0.59 8.92
CA ALA A 69 12.34 -1.08 9.85
C ALA A 69 12.46 -2.61 9.80
N GLU A 70 11.33 -3.32 9.65
CA GLU A 70 11.31 -4.78 9.52
C GLU A 70 11.76 -5.25 8.13
N TYR A 71 11.32 -4.56 7.07
CA TYR A 71 11.61 -4.90 5.67
C TYR A 71 12.26 -3.71 4.93
N PRO A 72 13.54 -3.41 5.19
CA PRO A 72 14.20 -2.22 4.64
C PRO A 72 14.37 -2.27 3.11
N ASP A 73 14.53 -3.47 2.55
CA ASP A 73 14.74 -3.72 1.12
C ASP A 73 13.43 -4.12 0.41
N SER A 74 12.29 -3.59 0.86
CA SER A 74 10.97 -3.85 0.27
C SER A 74 10.45 -2.65 -0.52
N PHE A 75 9.56 -2.93 -1.47
CA PHE A 75 8.60 -1.91 -1.92
C PHE A 75 7.49 -1.83 -0.89
N ILE A 76 7.07 -0.61 -0.53
CA ILE A 76 5.92 -0.39 0.37
C ILE A 76 5.02 0.64 -0.29
N ARG A 77 3.74 0.31 -0.44
CA ARG A 77 2.70 1.21 -0.91
C ARG A 77 1.64 1.44 0.15
N ILE A 78 1.03 2.62 0.11
CA ILE A 78 -0.16 2.94 0.90
C ILE A 78 -1.35 2.90 -0.05
N ILE A 79 -2.38 2.17 0.37
CA ILE A 79 -3.66 2.05 -0.33
C ILE A 79 -4.79 2.55 0.57
N GLY A 80 -5.89 2.99 -0.05
CA GLY A 80 -7.08 3.43 0.67
C GLY A 80 -8.36 2.85 0.09
N PHE A 81 -9.14 2.21 0.95
CA PHE A 81 -10.38 1.54 0.58
C PHE A 81 -11.60 2.43 0.82
N ASP A 82 -12.47 2.51 -0.17
CA ASP A 82 -13.84 2.99 -0.02
C ASP A 82 -14.74 1.77 0.22
N ASN A 83 -15.18 1.60 1.48
CA ASN A 83 -16.01 0.47 1.88
C ASN A 83 -17.45 0.53 1.33
N VAL A 84 -17.92 1.71 0.94
CA VAL A 84 -19.26 1.87 0.33
C VAL A 84 -19.24 1.40 -1.11
N ARG A 85 -18.21 1.80 -1.87
CA ARG A 85 -18.06 1.44 -3.29
C ARG A 85 -17.32 0.12 -3.52
N GLN A 86 -16.69 -0.44 -2.48
CA GLN A 86 -15.85 -1.64 -2.53
C GLN A 86 -14.69 -1.52 -3.54
N VAL A 87 -14.03 -0.37 -3.57
CA VAL A 87 -12.89 -0.11 -4.46
C VAL A 87 -11.71 0.47 -3.70
N GLN A 88 -10.51 0.22 -4.20
CA GLN A 88 -9.33 1.00 -3.83
C GLN A 88 -9.39 2.34 -4.56
N CYS A 89 -9.50 3.43 -3.81
CA CYS A 89 -9.62 4.78 -4.37
C CYS A 89 -8.27 5.51 -4.48
N ILE A 90 -7.25 5.00 -3.79
CA ILE A 90 -5.90 5.54 -3.81
C ILE A 90 -4.89 4.40 -3.64
N SER A 91 -3.78 4.52 -4.34
CA SER A 91 -2.64 3.62 -4.27
C SER A 91 -1.40 4.37 -4.74
N PHE A 92 -0.44 4.61 -3.86
CA PHE A 92 0.84 5.25 -4.20
C PHE A 92 2.00 4.60 -3.46
N ILE A 93 3.19 4.67 -4.07
CA ILE A 93 4.41 4.15 -3.47
C ILE A 93 4.88 5.08 -2.34
N ALA A 94 5.26 4.50 -1.20
CA ALA A 94 5.71 5.22 -0.01
C ALA A 94 7.18 4.93 0.32
N HIS A 95 7.69 3.75 -0.07
CA HIS A 95 9.10 3.36 0.05
C HIS A 95 9.48 2.41 -1.09
N THR A 96 10.73 2.49 -1.52
CA THR A 96 11.32 1.59 -2.52
C THR A 96 12.65 1.06 -2.01
N PRO A 97 13.06 -0.16 -2.40
CA PRO A 97 14.40 -0.63 -2.12
C PRO A 97 15.43 0.23 -2.86
N LYS A 98 16.69 0.15 -2.44
CA LYS A 98 17.77 0.95 -3.03
C LYS A 98 18.05 0.57 -4.49
N ASN A 99 17.92 -0.71 -4.81
CA ASN A 99 18.11 -1.26 -6.14
C ASN A 99 16.91 -2.15 -6.48
N TYR A 100 16.35 -1.98 -7.69
CA TYR A 100 15.26 -2.80 -8.24
C TYR A 100 15.13 -2.66 -9.75
#